data_AF-A0A0F9FWX4-F1
#
_entry.id   AF-A0A0F9FWX4-F1
#
_cell.length_a   1.000
_cell.length_b   1.000
_cell.length_c   1.000
_cell.angle_alpha   90.00
_cell.angle_beta   90.00
_cell.angle_gamma   90.00
#
_symmetry.space_group_name_H-M   'P 1'
#
loop_
_entity.id
_entity.type
_entity.pdbx_description
1 polymer ?
#
loop_
_entity_poly.entity_id
_entity_poly.type
_entity_poly.pdbx_seq_one_letter_code
_entity_poly.pdbx_strand_id
1 'polypeptide(L)'
;AGGINLKEILATGIQMGDELHGKLDGTRCVFVSGLLPHIVKTDFDKDTLAQVGEYFNTNQGRWYGGNLMMASCKVMMDPAKNIEYSTIVTAMARNGVDFGIQVSGLGNEWFTGPAGTIIGYTFPGYRQEDSTLDLGDSAISETRGFGGMAAPAAPGHARFIGRDFKDAIERTKQMYEITQTEDSLFQIPYLDFIGVPVGIDIRKVVETGILPVINTGMAHKDGGHPMIGGGRADPPMECFKGAFVAFAKKYT
;
A
#
# COMPACT_ATOMS: atom_id res chain seq x y z
N ALA A 1 26.60 5.31 6.71
CA ALA A 1 25.89 4.81 5.53
C ALA A 1 25.86 5.81 4.38
N GLY A 2 25.76 7.13 4.61
CA GLY A 2 25.59 8.09 3.50
C GLY A 2 24.17 8.09 2.92
N GLY A 3 23.21 7.52 3.65
CA GLY A 3 21.86 7.21 3.19
C GLY A 3 21.67 5.73 2.88
N ILE A 4 20.40 5.32 2.78
CA ILE A 4 19.99 4.00 2.26
C ILE A 4 18.93 4.30 1.19
N ASN A 5 19.13 3.80 -0.02
CA ASN A 5 18.19 4.04 -1.11
C ASN A 5 16.96 3.11 -0.99
N LEU A 6 15.92 3.58 -0.28
CA LEU A 6 14.70 2.81 -0.08
C LEU A 6 13.97 2.52 -1.40
N LYS A 7 14.09 3.40 -2.42
CA LYS A 7 13.44 3.20 -3.71
C LYS A 7 13.96 1.94 -4.41
N GLU A 8 15.28 1.75 -4.42
CA GLU A 8 15.93 0.54 -4.96
C GLU A 8 15.63 -0.71 -4.13
N ILE A 9 15.54 -0.58 -2.80
CA ILE A 9 15.19 -1.70 -1.93
C ILE A 9 13.77 -2.18 -2.22
N LEU A 10 12.81 -1.27 -2.35
CA LEU A 10 11.43 -1.60 -2.71
C LEU A 10 11.33 -2.19 -4.12
N ALA A 11 12.08 -1.63 -5.08
CA ALA A 11 12.16 -2.16 -6.44
C ALA A 11 12.77 -3.58 -6.45
N THR A 12 13.72 -3.87 -5.56
CA THR A 12 14.24 -5.24 -5.40
C THR A 12 13.21 -6.14 -4.72
N GLY A 13 12.51 -5.62 -3.70
CA GLY A 13 11.47 -6.34 -2.97
C GLY A 13 10.38 -6.88 -3.90
N ILE A 14 9.90 -6.06 -4.84
CA ILE A 14 8.87 -6.48 -5.81
C ILE A 14 9.36 -7.65 -6.69
N GLN A 15 10.64 -7.67 -7.06
CA GLN A 15 11.27 -8.77 -7.80
C GLN A 15 11.43 -10.05 -6.94
N MET A 16 11.40 -9.90 -5.61
CA MET A 16 11.55 -10.99 -4.64
C MET A 16 10.21 -11.52 -4.10
N GLY A 17 9.09 -11.16 -4.75
CA GLY A 17 7.78 -11.68 -4.38
C GLY A 17 7.04 -10.85 -3.33
N ASP A 18 7.42 -9.59 -3.13
CA ASP A 18 6.66 -8.64 -2.33
C ASP A 18 5.66 -7.88 -3.21
N GLU A 19 4.48 -7.56 -2.67
CA GLU A 19 3.58 -6.57 -3.26
C GLU A 19 3.68 -5.22 -2.55
N LEU A 20 4.55 -5.12 -1.53
CA LEU A 20 4.87 -3.89 -0.80
C LEU A 20 3.69 -3.30 0.00
N HIS A 21 2.83 -4.14 0.56
CA HIS A 21 1.85 -3.74 1.58
C HIS A 21 1.65 -4.82 2.65
N GLY A 22 1.04 -5.95 2.30
CA GLY A 22 0.87 -7.10 3.18
C GLY A 22 2.02 -8.12 3.11
N LYS A 23 2.88 -8.04 2.08
CA LYS A 23 4.08 -8.88 1.92
C LYS A 23 5.32 -8.02 1.63
N LEU A 24 6.28 -8.06 2.56
CA LEU A 24 7.48 -7.19 2.61
C LEU A 24 8.76 -7.96 3.02
N ASP A 25 8.77 -9.29 2.86
CA ASP A 25 9.89 -10.11 3.34
C ASP A 25 11.15 -9.89 2.52
N GLY A 26 11.03 -9.73 1.20
CA GLY A 26 12.17 -9.41 0.32
C GLY A 26 12.79 -8.06 0.68
N THR A 27 11.94 -7.03 0.79
CA THR A 27 12.26 -5.66 1.20
C THR A 27 13.02 -5.65 2.53
N ARG A 28 12.49 -6.35 3.55
CA ARG A 28 13.15 -6.49 4.85
C ARG A 28 14.52 -7.14 4.73
N CYS A 29 14.63 -8.26 4.00
CA CYS A 29 15.90 -8.97 3.83
C CYS A 29 16.97 -8.10 3.15
N VAL A 30 16.61 -7.38 2.09
CA VAL A 30 17.53 -6.47 1.38
C VAL A 30 17.94 -5.31 2.30
N PHE A 31 16.99 -4.71 3.03
CA PHE A 31 17.28 -3.64 3.98
C PHE A 31 18.25 -4.09 5.08
N VAL A 32 17.98 -5.22 5.74
CA VAL A 32 18.83 -5.75 6.81
C VAL A 32 20.22 -6.10 6.27
N SER A 33 20.30 -6.67 5.07
CA SER A 33 21.58 -7.01 4.42
C SER A 33 22.42 -5.76 4.13
N GLY A 34 21.80 -4.68 3.68
CA GLY A 34 22.47 -3.39 3.46
C GLY A 34 22.88 -2.69 4.76
N LEU A 35 22.13 -2.91 5.84
CA LEU A 35 22.40 -2.31 7.15
C LEU A 35 23.50 -3.07 7.93
N LEU A 36 23.65 -4.38 7.69
CA LEU A 36 24.55 -5.26 8.43
C LEU A 36 26.01 -4.74 8.50
N PRO A 37 26.67 -4.32 7.40
CA PRO A 37 28.05 -3.82 7.45
C PRO A 37 28.22 -2.54 8.28
N HIS A 38 27.14 -1.81 8.54
CA HIS A 38 27.13 -0.61 9.37
C HIS A 38 26.88 -0.95 10.83
N ILE A 39 25.96 -1.88 11.11
CA ILE A 39 25.66 -2.37 12.46
C ILE A 39 26.91 -2.99 13.09
N VAL A 40 27.62 -3.88 12.36
CA VAL A 40 28.79 -4.59 12.91
C VAL A 40 30.01 -3.69 13.14
N LYS A 41 29.99 -2.45 12.66
CA LYS A 41 31.05 -1.44 12.86
C LYS A 41 30.76 -0.49 14.02
N THR A 42 29.63 -0.65 14.69
CA THR A 42 29.30 0.12 15.89
C THR A 42 30.02 -0.44 17.11
N ASP A 43 30.09 0.35 18.19
CA ASP A 43 30.76 -0.05 19.44
C ASP A 43 29.83 -0.82 20.40
N PHE A 44 28.63 -1.23 19.95
CA PHE A 44 27.73 -2.05 20.75
C PHE A 44 28.30 -3.47 20.96
N ASP A 45 28.04 -4.05 22.13
CA ASP A 45 28.46 -5.41 22.44
C ASP A 45 27.73 -6.44 21.58
N LYS A 46 28.29 -7.67 21.51
CA LYS A 46 27.78 -8.73 20.64
C LYS A 46 26.35 -9.16 20.98
N ASP A 47 25.96 -9.11 22.24
CA ASP A 47 24.62 -9.54 22.67
C ASP A 47 23.59 -8.49 22.21
N THR A 48 23.91 -7.21 22.31
CA THR A 48 23.09 -6.13 21.73
C THR A 48 22.94 -6.27 20.21
N LEU A 49 24.03 -6.55 19.48
CA LEU A 49 23.97 -6.75 18.03
C LEU A 49 23.13 -7.99 17.65
N ALA A 50 23.21 -9.06 18.44
CA ALA A 50 22.40 -10.26 18.24
C ALA A 50 20.90 -9.96 18.45
N GLN A 51 20.54 -9.20 19.48
CA GLN A 51 19.14 -8.80 19.73
C GLN A 51 18.54 -8.02 18.56
N VAL A 52 19.32 -7.17 17.88
CA VAL A 52 18.86 -6.46 16.67
C VAL A 52 18.56 -7.45 15.54
N GLY A 53 19.44 -8.43 15.31
CA GLY A 53 19.23 -9.47 14.30
C GLY A 53 18.02 -10.36 14.61
N GLU A 54 17.87 -10.74 15.89
CA GLU A 54 16.73 -11.52 16.39
C GLU A 54 15.42 -10.76 16.21
N TYR A 55 15.39 -9.46 16.52
CA TYR A 55 14.21 -8.61 16.33
C TYR A 55 13.67 -8.71 14.90
N PHE A 56 14.52 -8.58 13.88
CA PHE A 56 14.10 -8.67 12.49
C PHE A 56 13.55 -10.04 12.09
N ASN A 57 13.83 -11.10 12.85
CA ASN A 57 13.28 -12.44 12.63
C ASN A 57 11.97 -12.69 13.38
N THR A 58 11.57 -11.82 14.30
CA THR A 58 10.27 -11.89 14.99
C THR A 58 9.12 -11.50 14.07
N ASN A 59 7.89 -11.87 14.44
CA ASN A 59 6.68 -11.43 13.74
C ASN A 59 6.52 -9.90 13.72
N GLN A 60 7.01 -9.19 14.75
CA GLN A 60 6.97 -7.72 14.77
C GLN A 60 8.01 -7.11 13.83
N GLY A 61 9.25 -7.62 13.86
CA GLY A 61 10.32 -7.15 12.97
C GLY A 61 10.04 -7.44 11.50
N ARG A 62 9.24 -8.45 11.18
CA ARG A 62 8.72 -8.68 9.80
C ARG A 62 8.00 -7.44 9.25
N TRP A 63 7.26 -6.71 10.08
CA TRP A 63 6.51 -5.53 9.67
C TRP A 63 7.33 -4.24 9.58
N TYR A 64 8.62 -4.27 9.96
CA TYR A 64 9.48 -3.08 9.86
C TYR A 64 9.58 -2.55 8.42
N GLY A 65 9.54 -3.44 7.42
CA GLY A 65 9.48 -3.07 6.00
C GLY A 65 8.25 -2.21 5.65
N GLY A 66 7.14 -2.34 6.38
CA GLY A 66 5.93 -1.57 6.16
C GLY A 66 6.11 -0.09 6.48
N ASN A 67 6.86 0.23 7.54
CA ASN A 67 7.20 1.61 7.88
C ASN A 67 8.06 2.26 6.80
N LEU A 68 9.08 1.53 6.33
CA LEU A 68 9.96 1.99 5.25
C LEU A 68 9.18 2.21 3.95
N MET A 69 8.28 1.28 3.62
CA MET A 69 7.40 1.37 2.47
C MET A 69 6.51 2.60 2.55
N MET A 70 5.75 2.78 3.64
CA MET A 70 4.80 3.89 3.76
C MET A 70 5.51 5.24 3.64
N ALA A 71 6.65 5.42 4.33
CA ALA A 71 7.45 6.62 4.24
C ALA A 71 7.96 6.86 2.80
N SER A 72 8.43 5.81 2.13
CA SER A 72 8.91 5.90 0.74
C SER A 72 7.79 6.26 -0.23
N CYS A 73 6.62 5.63 -0.10
CA CYS A 73 5.44 5.94 -0.90
C CYS A 73 5.01 7.39 -0.68
N LYS A 74 4.95 7.84 0.58
CA LYS A 74 4.58 9.22 0.90
C LYS A 74 5.55 10.23 0.27
N VAL A 75 6.85 10.02 0.42
CA VAL A 75 7.89 10.89 -0.17
C VAL A 75 7.86 10.84 -1.70
N MET A 76 7.51 9.71 -2.32
CA MET A 76 7.33 9.63 -3.78
C MET A 76 6.06 10.34 -4.26
N MET A 77 4.99 10.35 -3.47
CA MET A 77 3.71 10.97 -3.85
C MET A 77 3.64 12.47 -3.57
N ASP A 78 4.36 12.97 -2.57
CA ASP A 78 4.31 14.39 -2.19
C ASP A 78 4.73 15.38 -3.29
N PRO A 79 5.77 15.11 -4.12
CA PRO A 79 6.11 15.96 -5.26
C PRO A 79 5.00 16.07 -6.30
N ALA A 80 4.05 15.12 -6.32
CA ALA A 80 2.90 15.15 -7.23
C ALA A 80 1.73 15.99 -6.68
N LYS A 81 1.86 16.61 -5.50
CA LYS A 81 0.83 17.50 -4.94
C LYS A 81 0.88 18.90 -5.56
N ASN A 82 -0.25 19.61 -5.51
CA ASN A 82 -0.38 21.01 -5.89
C ASN A 82 -0.03 21.31 -7.37
N ILE A 83 -0.21 20.34 -8.26
CA ILE A 83 -0.07 20.56 -9.71
C ILE A 83 -1.42 21.03 -10.24
N GLU A 84 -1.45 22.23 -10.79
CA GLU A 84 -2.66 22.81 -11.37
C GLU A 84 -3.23 21.88 -12.46
N TYR A 85 -4.57 21.80 -12.55
CA TYR A 85 -5.28 20.93 -13.48
C TYR A 85 -5.01 19.41 -13.34
N SER A 86 -4.27 18.96 -12.33
CA SER A 86 -4.02 17.53 -12.10
C SER A 86 -5.15 16.87 -11.30
N THR A 87 -5.73 15.82 -11.87
CA THR A 87 -6.81 15.01 -11.27
C THR A 87 -6.29 13.77 -10.54
N ILE A 88 -4.98 13.72 -10.29
CA ILE A 88 -4.32 12.56 -9.71
C ILE A 88 -4.48 12.51 -8.19
N VAL A 89 -4.88 11.36 -7.68
CA VAL A 89 -4.91 11.07 -6.24
C VAL A 89 -3.47 10.99 -5.72
N THR A 90 -3.19 11.74 -4.65
CA THR A 90 -1.85 11.86 -4.03
C THR A 90 -1.78 11.27 -2.63
N ALA A 91 -2.93 11.00 -2.01
CA ALA A 91 -3.04 10.24 -0.78
C ALA A 91 -4.37 9.51 -0.72
N MET A 92 -4.34 8.29 -0.21
CA MET A 92 -5.48 7.54 0.31
C MET A 92 -5.16 7.12 1.73
N ALA A 93 -6.08 7.33 2.65
CA ALA A 93 -5.93 7.01 4.07
C ALA A 93 -7.28 6.74 4.71
N ARG A 94 -7.28 6.08 5.87
CA ARG A 94 -8.49 5.72 6.60
C ARG A 94 -8.25 5.63 8.09
N ASN A 95 -9.27 5.87 8.90
CA ASN A 95 -9.15 5.96 10.35
C ASN A 95 -10.05 4.96 11.11
N GLY A 96 -10.62 3.97 10.42
CA GLY A 96 -11.59 3.02 10.99
C GLY A 96 -13.03 3.54 11.06
N VAL A 97 -13.29 4.77 10.59
CA VAL A 97 -14.62 5.38 10.47
C VAL A 97 -14.81 5.96 9.08
N ASP A 98 -13.87 6.80 8.65
CA ASP A 98 -13.83 7.46 7.36
C ASP A 98 -12.64 6.95 6.52
N PHE A 99 -12.86 6.90 5.22
CA PHE A 99 -11.82 6.82 4.20
C PHE A 99 -11.73 8.18 3.51
N GLY A 100 -10.51 8.63 3.24
CA GLY A 100 -10.24 9.93 2.62
C GLY A 100 -9.26 9.85 1.46
N ILE A 101 -9.44 10.75 0.49
CA ILE A 101 -8.47 11.00 -0.58
C ILE A 101 -8.03 12.46 -0.63
N GLN A 102 -6.80 12.71 -1.08
CA GLN A 102 -6.31 14.01 -1.53
C GLN A 102 -6.01 13.97 -3.03
N VAL A 103 -6.33 15.04 -3.75
CA VAL A 103 -6.12 15.17 -5.20
C VAL A 103 -5.18 16.34 -5.49
N SER A 104 -4.22 16.13 -6.38
CA SER A 104 -3.14 17.07 -6.68
C SER A 104 -3.61 18.51 -6.93
N GLY A 105 -4.59 18.69 -7.83
CA GLY A 105 -5.12 20.01 -8.18
C GLY A 105 -6.02 20.65 -7.12
N LEU A 106 -6.34 19.94 -6.03
CA LEU A 106 -7.25 20.40 -4.97
C LEU A 106 -6.54 20.69 -3.64
N GLY A 107 -5.21 20.72 -3.64
CA GLY A 107 -4.43 21.13 -2.49
C GLY A 107 -4.46 20.11 -1.35
N ASN A 108 -4.76 20.57 -0.13
CA ASN A 108 -4.80 19.74 1.07
C ASN A 108 -6.22 19.34 1.50
N GLU A 109 -7.24 19.64 0.69
CA GLU A 109 -8.62 19.23 0.98
C GLU A 109 -8.75 17.71 0.97
N TRP A 110 -9.47 17.18 1.96
CA TRP A 110 -9.81 15.76 2.05
C TRP A 110 -11.23 15.56 1.58
N PHE A 111 -11.41 14.62 0.66
CA PHE A 111 -12.72 14.14 0.25
C PHE A 111 -12.95 12.80 0.91
N THR A 112 -14.04 12.66 1.67
CA THR A 112 -14.27 11.51 2.54
C THR A 112 -15.57 10.78 2.24
N GLY A 113 -15.62 9.53 2.69
CA GLY A 113 -16.81 8.70 2.83
C GLY A 113 -16.57 7.64 3.91
N PRO A 114 -17.58 6.84 4.31
CA PRO A 114 -17.41 5.72 5.24
C PRO A 114 -16.26 4.78 4.85
N ALA A 115 -15.46 4.40 5.84
CA ALA A 115 -14.49 3.33 5.70
C ALA A 115 -15.19 2.00 5.39
N GLY A 116 -14.62 1.24 4.45
CA GLY A 116 -15.18 -0.03 4.00
C GLY A 116 -14.98 -1.15 5.02
N THR A 117 -15.83 -2.18 4.93
CA THR A 117 -15.57 -3.46 5.58
C THR A 117 -14.46 -4.20 4.84
N ILE A 118 -13.58 -4.87 5.59
CA ILE A 118 -12.50 -5.67 4.99
C ILE A 118 -13.06 -7.06 4.68
N ILE A 119 -13.08 -7.48 3.43
CA ILE A 119 -13.56 -8.80 3.00
C ILE A 119 -12.36 -9.71 2.78
N GLY A 120 -12.27 -10.81 3.52
CA GLY A 120 -11.14 -11.74 3.42
C GLY A 120 -11.21 -12.89 4.41
N TYR A 121 -10.03 -13.37 4.85
CA TYR A 121 -9.91 -14.51 5.75
C TYR A 121 -9.49 -14.06 7.15
N THR A 122 -10.18 -14.60 8.15
CA THR A 122 -9.79 -14.47 9.55
C THR A 122 -8.87 -15.60 9.99
N PHE A 123 -8.03 -15.33 10.98
CA PHE A 123 -7.23 -16.35 11.64
C PHE A 123 -8.12 -17.23 12.55
N PRO A 124 -7.68 -18.47 12.85
CA PRO A 124 -8.43 -19.37 13.73
C PRO A 124 -8.79 -18.70 15.06
N GLY A 125 -10.06 -18.80 15.45
CA GLY A 125 -10.59 -18.20 16.67
C GLY A 125 -11.27 -16.84 16.50
N TYR A 126 -11.15 -16.20 15.33
CA TYR A 126 -11.80 -14.93 15.02
C TYR A 126 -12.84 -15.06 13.90
N ARG A 127 -13.79 -14.13 13.88
CA ARG A 127 -14.85 -14.03 12.89
C ARG A 127 -14.84 -12.66 12.22
N GLN A 128 -15.53 -12.53 11.09
CA GLN A 128 -15.58 -11.28 10.33
C GLN A 128 -16.14 -10.12 11.16
N GLU A 129 -17.05 -10.41 12.09
CA GLU A 129 -17.72 -9.44 12.96
C GLU A 129 -16.81 -8.91 14.09
N ASP A 130 -15.65 -9.52 14.27
CA ASP A 130 -14.61 -9.07 15.21
C ASP A 130 -13.73 -7.99 14.58
N SER A 131 -13.74 -7.86 13.25
CA SER A 131 -12.94 -6.86 12.52
C SER A 131 -13.52 -5.46 12.69
N THR A 132 -12.63 -4.48 12.81
CA THR A 132 -12.97 -3.06 12.57
C THR A 132 -13.15 -2.79 11.07
N LEU A 133 -13.65 -1.60 10.73
CA LEU A 133 -13.59 -1.04 9.38
C LEU A 133 -12.14 -0.71 9.00
N ASP A 134 -11.88 -0.53 7.70
CA ASP A 134 -10.53 -0.30 7.20
C ASP A 134 -9.86 0.93 7.87
N LEU A 135 -8.59 0.76 8.23
CA LEU A 135 -7.86 1.66 9.13
C LEU A 135 -6.37 1.74 8.75
N GLY A 136 -5.81 2.94 8.87
CA GLY A 136 -4.39 3.26 8.75
C GLY A 136 -4.07 4.17 7.56
N ASP A 137 -2.81 4.57 7.45
CA ASP A 137 -2.30 5.35 6.31
C ASP A 137 -1.66 4.46 5.23
N SER A 138 -1.62 3.15 5.44
CA SER A 138 -0.95 2.20 4.57
C SER A 138 -1.50 2.12 3.15
N ALA A 139 -2.72 2.61 2.90
CA ALA A 139 -3.29 2.82 1.56
C ALA A 139 -2.50 3.83 0.69
N ILE A 140 -1.51 4.53 1.27
CA ILE A 140 -0.48 5.25 0.50
C ILE A 140 0.33 4.31 -0.41
N SER A 141 0.42 3.01 -0.07
CA SER A 141 1.04 1.98 -0.90
C SER A 141 0.31 1.84 -2.24
N GLU A 142 -0.99 1.64 -2.20
CA GLU A 142 -1.85 1.59 -3.38
C GLU A 142 -1.92 2.93 -4.09
N THR A 143 -1.93 4.05 -3.35
CA THR A 143 -1.85 5.37 -4.00
C THR A 143 -0.63 5.49 -4.91
N ARG A 144 0.47 4.85 -4.50
CA ARG A 144 1.71 4.77 -5.26
C ARG A 144 1.72 3.68 -6.34
N GLY A 145 0.73 2.80 -6.41
CA GLY A 145 0.66 1.70 -7.37
C GLY A 145 1.13 0.35 -6.85
N PHE A 146 1.42 0.24 -5.55
CA PHE A 146 1.81 -1.01 -4.91
C PHE A 146 0.61 -1.71 -4.25
N GLY A 147 0.89 -2.67 -3.38
CA GLY A 147 -0.06 -3.41 -2.58
C GLY A 147 -1.08 -4.14 -3.46
N GLY A 148 -2.34 -3.81 -3.23
CA GLY A 148 -3.47 -4.28 -4.02
C GLY A 148 -3.34 -4.11 -5.54
N MET A 149 -2.64 -3.06 -5.99
CA MET A 149 -2.44 -2.75 -7.40
C MET A 149 -1.24 -3.50 -8.03
N ALA A 150 -0.39 -4.10 -7.20
CA ALA A 150 0.76 -4.91 -7.60
C ALA A 150 0.66 -6.35 -7.06
N ALA A 151 -0.54 -6.79 -6.65
CA ALA A 151 -0.75 -8.08 -5.98
C ALA A 151 -0.15 -9.29 -6.72
N PRO A 152 -0.15 -9.37 -8.07
CA PRO A 152 0.47 -10.46 -8.80
C PRO A 152 1.98 -10.60 -8.57
N ALA A 153 2.67 -9.56 -8.10
CA ALA A 153 4.08 -9.66 -7.70
C ALA A 153 4.27 -10.66 -6.55
N ALA A 154 3.27 -10.85 -5.70
CA ALA A 154 3.31 -11.74 -4.54
C ALA A 154 2.24 -12.85 -4.62
N PRO A 155 2.39 -13.89 -5.48
CA PRO A 155 1.34 -14.87 -5.75
C PRO A 155 0.82 -15.61 -4.51
N GLY A 156 1.72 -15.96 -3.58
CA GLY A 156 1.33 -16.62 -2.32
C GLY A 156 0.48 -15.73 -1.43
N HIS A 157 0.79 -14.43 -1.39
CA HIS A 157 0.02 -13.44 -0.63
C HIS A 157 -1.29 -13.07 -1.34
N ALA A 158 -1.27 -12.94 -2.66
CA ALA A 158 -2.46 -12.70 -3.48
C ALA A 158 -3.52 -13.79 -3.28
N ARG A 159 -3.11 -15.06 -3.18
CA ARG A 159 -4.00 -16.17 -2.83
C ARG A 159 -4.55 -16.08 -1.40
N PHE A 160 -3.79 -15.52 -0.46
CA PHE A 160 -4.22 -15.36 0.93
C PHE A 160 -5.23 -14.21 1.10
N ILE A 161 -5.02 -13.08 0.43
CA ILE A 161 -5.91 -11.90 0.54
C ILE A 161 -7.12 -11.98 -0.41
N GLY A 162 -6.95 -12.61 -1.58
CA GLY A 162 -7.98 -12.74 -2.61
C GLY A 162 -8.66 -14.11 -2.62
N ARG A 163 -9.51 -14.32 -3.63
CA ARG A 163 -10.10 -15.63 -3.90
C ARG A 163 -9.09 -16.59 -4.52
N ASP A 164 -8.38 -16.10 -5.54
CA ASP A 164 -7.34 -16.83 -6.25
C ASP A 164 -6.36 -15.86 -6.95
N PHE A 165 -5.30 -16.42 -7.54
CA PHE A 165 -4.27 -15.62 -8.23
C PHE A 165 -4.75 -14.96 -9.52
N LYS A 166 -5.73 -15.56 -10.22
CA LYS A 166 -6.28 -15.01 -11.46
C LYS A 166 -7.07 -13.74 -11.17
N ASP A 167 -7.84 -13.71 -10.09
CA ASP A 167 -8.51 -12.51 -9.59
C ASP A 167 -7.51 -11.36 -9.32
N ALA A 168 -6.35 -11.66 -8.74
CA ALA A 168 -5.32 -10.64 -8.52
C ALA A 168 -4.77 -10.05 -9.84
N ILE A 169 -4.57 -10.89 -10.86
CA ILE A 169 -4.15 -10.45 -12.20
C ILE A 169 -5.21 -9.54 -12.83
N GLU A 170 -6.47 -10.00 -12.87
CA GLU A 170 -7.54 -9.25 -13.54
C GLU A 170 -7.80 -7.90 -12.84
N ARG A 171 -7.70 -7.85 -11.52
CA ARG A 171 -7.86 -6.60 -10.78
C ARG A 171 -6.69 -5.66 -10.99
N THR A 172 -5.46 -6.16 -11.08
CA THR A 172 -4.31 -5.34 -11.47
C THR A 172 -4.49 -4.77 -12.88
N LYS A 173 -5.05 -5.56 -13.82
CA LYS A 173 -5.38 -5.06 -15.16
C LYS A 173 -6.40 -3.92 -15.12
N GLN A 174 -7.45 -4.04 -14.30
CA GLN A 174 -8.42 -2.96 -14.09
C GLN A 174 -7.79 -1.68 -13.53
N MET A 175 -6.70 -1.78 -12.77
CA MET A 175 -6.00 -0.60 -12.26
C MET A 175 -5.35 0.24 -13.36
N TYR A 176 -4.92 -0.36 -14.48
CA TYR A 176 -4.43 0.40 -15.64
C TYR A 176 -5.54 1.24 -16.30
N GLU A 177 -6.80 0.83 -16.18
CA GLU A 177 -7.95 1.59 -16.71
C GLU A 177 -8.21 2.88 -15.93
N ILE A 178 -7.79 2.96 -14.66
CA ILE A 178 -8.00 4.14 -13.80
C ILE A 178 -6.71 4.92 -13.49
N THR A 179 -5.56 4.46 -13.97
CA THR A 179 -4.26 5.12 -13.78
C THR A 179 -3.75 5.78 -15.06
N GLN A 180 -2.72 6.64 -14.97
CA GLN A 180 -2.21 7.37 -16.13
C GLN A 180 -1.13 6.63 -16.89
N THR A 181 -0.26 5.91 -16.18
CA THR A 181 0.91 5.28 -16.78
C THR A 181 1.43 4.16 -15.90
N GLU A 182 2.59 3.61 -16.28
CA GLU A 182 3.29 2.54 -15.59
C GLU A 182 4.63 3.07 -15.07
N ASP A 183 5.10 2.59 -13.92
CA ASP A 183 6.47 2.88 -13.46
C ASP A 183 7.42 1.73 -13.82
N SER A 184 8.32 1.98 -14.77
CA SER A 184 9.29 1.00 -15.27
C SER A 184 10.35 0.58 -14.24
N LEU A 185 10.52 1.30 -13.13
CA LEU A 185 11.41 0.87 -12.05
C LEU A 185 10.79 -0.26 -11.22
N PHE A 186 9.46 -0.27 -11.09
CA PHE A 186 8.74 -1.23 -10.27
C PHE A 186 7.95 -2.16 -11.18
N GLN A 187 8.57 -3.27 -11.57
CA GLN A 187 8.00 -4.20 -12.55
C GLN A 187 7.39 -5.41 -11.87
N ILE A 188 6.25 -5.90 -12.35
CA ILE A 188 5.56 -7.06 -11.81
C ILE A 188 6.02 -8.32 -12.56
N PRO A 189 6.85 -9.21 -11.96
CA PRO A 189 7.46 -10.33 -12.71
C PRO A 189 6.43 -11.29 -13.32
N TYR A 190 5.34 -11.54 -12.60
CA TYR A 190 4.28 -12.45 -13.04
C TYR A 190 3.32 -11.84 -14.07
N LEU A 191 3.53 -10.59 -14.46
CA LEU A 191 2.85 -9.91 -15.56
C LEU A 191 3.85 -9.48 -16.64
N ASP A 192 4.84 -10.34 -16.90
CA ASP A 192 5.87 -10.12 -17.91
C ASP A 192 6.63 -8.80 -17.73
N PHE A 193 6.90 -8.44 -16.47
CA PHE A 193 7.64 -7.26 -16.07
C PHE A 193 7.03 -5.93 -16.53
N ILE A 194 5.70 -5.88 -16.75
CA ILE A 194 4.97 -4.61 -16.87
C ILE A 194 5.18 -3.75 -15.61
N GLY A 195 5.29 -2.43 -15.78
CA GLY A 195 5.47 -1.51 -14.66
C GLY A 195 4.18 -1.39 -13.83
N VAL A 196 4.28 -1.15 -12.52
CA VAL A 196 3.08 -0.97 -11.69
C VAL A 196 2.21 0.20 -12.18
N PRO A 197 0.88 0.11 -12.08
CA PRO A 197 -0.03 1.18 -12.47
C PRO A 197 0.12 2.40 -11.53
N VAL A 198 0.33 3.60 -12.07
CA VAL A 198 0.56 4.82 -11.28
C VAL A 198 -0.30 6.01 -11.72
N GLY A 199 -0.67 6.83 -10.73
CA GLY A 199 -1.44 8.04 -10.94
C GLY A 199 -2.92 7.77 -11.13
N ILE A 200 -3.60 7.35 -10.05
CA ILE A 200 -5.05 7.14 -10.02
C ILE A 200 -5.74 8.46 -10.38
N ASP A 201 -6.55 8.46 -11.43
CA ASP A 201 -7.27 9.64 -11.93
C ASP A 201 -8.74 9.58 -11.50
N ILE A 202 -9.17 10.58 -10.72
CA ILE A 202 -10.55 10.65 -10.23
C ILE A 202 -11.58 10.69 -11.37
N ARG A 203 -11.22 11.21 -12.56
CA ARG A 203 -12.12 11.23 -13.72
C ARG A 203 -12.38 9.83 -14.23
N LYS A 204 -11.31 9.04 -14.40
CA LYS A 204 -11.39 7.65 -14.87
C LYS A 204 -12.12 6.77 -13.85
N VAL A 205 -11.87 6.96 -12.56
CA VAL A 205 -12.61 6.26 -11.49
C VAL A 205 -14.12 6.53 -11.58
N VAL A 206 -14.52 7.80 -11.71
CA VAL A 206 -15.94 8.18 -11.80
C VAL A 206 -16.58 7.72 -13.12
N GLU A 207 -15.86 7.82 -14.25
CA GLU A 207 -16.34 7.43 -15.57
C GLU A 207 -16.54 5.91 -15.71
N THR A 208 -15.53 5.13 -15.30
CA THR A 208 -15.55 3.67 -15.44
C THR A 208 -16.32 2.97 -14.33
N GLY A 209 -16.47 3.62 -13.17
CA GLY A 209 -16.98 2.99 -11.95
C GLY A 209 -15.99 2.02 -11.29
N ILE A 210 -14.76 1.90 -11.79
CA ILE A 210 -13.72 1.03 -11.21
C ILE A 210 -13.09 1.76 -10.01
N LEU A 211 -13.07 1.12 -8.85
CA LEU A 211 -12.46 1.65 -7.63
C LEU A 211 -11.02 1.12 -7.44
N PRO A 212 -10.11 1.92 -6.86
CA PRO A 212 -8.79 1.44 -6.47
C PRO A 212 -8.87 0.24 -5.54
N VAL A 213 -8.05 -0.76 -5.82
CA VAL A 213 -7.94 -1.96 -4.99
C VAL A 213 -7.07 -1.70 -3.79
N ILE A 214 -7.54 -2.02 -2.58
CA ILE A 214 -6.72 -1.98 -1.36
C ILE A 214 -6.63 -3.36 -0.71
N ASN A 215 -5.40 -3.85 -0.55
CA ASN A 215 -5.10 -4.99 0.31
C ASN A 215 -4.85 -4.46 1.72
N THR A 216 -5.37 -5.11 2.76
CA THR A 216 -5.24 -4.60 4.13
C THR A 216 -5.33 -5.71 5.17
N GLY A 217 -4.72 -5.47 6.34
CA GLY A 217 -4.81 -6.34 7.50
C GLY A 217 -6.09 -6.07 8.29
N MET A 218 -6.70 -7.12 8.86
CA MET A 218 -7.85 -6.97 9.74
C MET A 218 -7.38 -6.74 11.17
N ALA A 219 -7.70 -5.59 11.75
CA ALA A 219 -7.55 -5.35 13.17
C ALA A 219 -8.85 -5.69 13.90
N HIS A 220 -8.73 -6.14 15.15
CA HIS A 220 -9.90 -6.32 16.01
C HIS A 220 -10.53 -4.98 16.38
N LYS A 221 -11.86 -4.93 16.50
CA LYS A 221 -12.60 -3.72 16.92
C LYS A 221 -12.31 -3.29 18.36
N ASP A 222 -12.00 -4.26 19.22
CA ASP A 222 -11.56 -4.02 20.60
C ASP A 222 -10.03 -4.02 20.71
N GLY A 223 -9.49 -3.10 21.51
CA GLY A 223 -8.04 -2.97 21.73
C GLY A 223 -7.42 -4.16 22.48
N GLY A 224 -6.11 -4.37 22.29
CA GLY A 224 -5.34 -5.41 22.98
C GLY A 224 -5.25 -6.74 22.24
N HIS A 225 -5.92 -6.86 21.09
CA HIS A 225 -5.83 -8.03 20.22
C HIS A 225 -4.74 -7.87 19.15
N PRO A 226 -4.13 -8.97 18.68
CA PRO A 226 -3.27 -8.94 17.51
C PRO A 226 -4.09 -8.67 16.23
N MET A 227 -3.40 -8.55 15.10
CA MET A 227 -4.05 -8.65 13.78
C MET A 227 -4.81 -9.98 13.68
N ILE A 228 -6.06 -9.93 13.22
CA ILE A 228 -7.00 -11.06 13.25
C ILE A 228 -7.25 -11.69 11.88
N GLY A 229 -6.65 -11.15 10.81
CA GLY A 229 -6.85 -11.63 9.46
C GLY A 229 -6.29 -10.68 8.41
N GLY A 230 -6.66 -10.91 7.15
CA GLY A 230 -6.28 -10.07 6.02
C GLY A 230 -7.30 -10.18 4.90
N GLY A 231 -7.44 -9.12 4.12
CA GLY A 231 -8.44 -9.06 3.07
C GLY A 231 -8.34 -7.80 2.24
N ARG A 232 -9.44 -7.49 1.58
CA ARG A 232 -9.57 -6.34 0.69
C ARG A 232 -10.63 -5.38 1.21
N ALA A 233 -10.37 -4.10 1.07
CA ALA A 233 -11.35 -3.06 1.28
C ALA A 233 -11.46 -2.24 -0.01
N ASP A 234 -12.67 -1.84 -0.37
CA ASP A 234 -12.91 -0.94 -1.48
C ASP A 234 -13.15 0.47 -0.92
N PRO A 235 -12.54 1.51 -1.51
CA PRO A 235 -12.77 2.88 -1.09
C PRO A 235 -14.19 3.34 -1.47
N PRO A 236 -14.80 4.25 -0.69
CA PRO A 236 -16.12 4.81 -0.99
C PRO A 236 -16.12 5.62 -2.29
N MET A 237 -17.01 5.31 -3.24
CA MET A 237 -17.11 6.04 -4.52
C MET A 237 -17.42 7.54 -4.33
N GLU A 238 -18.12 7.89 -3.25
CA GLU A 238 -18.48 9.26 -2.91
C GLU A 238 -17.29 10.17 -2.69
N CYS A 239 -16.14 9.68 -2.22
CA CYS A 239 -14.96 10.53 -2.07
C CYS A 239 -14.41 10.96 -3.44
N PHE A 240 -14.43 10.07 -4.44
CA PHE A 240 -14.03 10.38 -5.82
C PHE A 240 -15.03 11.31 -6.51
N LYS A 241 -16.34 11.07 -6.32
CA LYS A 241 -17.39 11.97 -6.85
C LYS A 241 -17.31 13.37 -6.24
N GLY A 242 -17.10 13.46 -4.92
CA GLY A 242 -16.91 14.72 -4.22
C GLY A 242 -15.71 15.50 -4.75
N ALA A 243 -14.57 14.81 -4.90
CA ALA A 243 -13.37 15.39 -5.48
C ALA A 243 -13.60 15.86 -6.94
N PHE A 244 -14.29 15.07 -7.75
CA PHE A 244 -14.57 15.42 -9.15
C PHE A 244 -15.45 16.67 -9.27
N VAL A 245 -16.50 16.79 -8.44
CA VAL A 245 -17.35 17.98 -8.38
C VAL A 245 -16.57 19.22 -7.92
N ALA A 246 -15.71 19.08 -6.91
CA ALA A 246 -14.85 20.18 -6.45
C ALA A 246 -13.84 20.60 -7.52
N PHE A 247 -13.27 19.63 -8.24
CA PHE A 247 -12.36 19.88 -9.35
C PHE A 247 -13.01 20.66 -10.49
N ALA A 248 -14.22 20.24 -10.91
CA ALA A 248 -14.99 20.98 -11.91
C ALA A 248 -15.20 22.44 -11.44
N LYS A 249 -15.74 22.67 -10.23
CA LYS A 249 -15.97 24.02 -9.71
C LYS A 249 -14.73 24.93 -9.69
N LYS A 250 -13.53 24.36 -9.55
CA LYS A 250 -12.28 25.12 -9.49
C LYS A 250 -11.71 25.45 -10.87
N TYR A 251 -11.85 24.53 -11.83
CA TYR A 251 -11.14 24.58 -13.12
C TYR A 251 -12.06 24.65 -14.35
N THR A 252 -13.39 24.72 -14.17
CA THR A 252 -14.38 25.05 -15.21
C THR A 252 -15.08 26.36 -14.87
#